data_AF-D5QII6-F1
#
_entry.id   AF-D5QII6-F1
#
_cell.length_a   1.000
_cell.length_b   1.000
_cell.length_c   1.000
_cell.angle_alpha   90.00
_cell.angle_beta   90.00
_cell.angle_gamma   90.00
#
_symmetry.space_group_name_H-M   'P 1'
#
loop_
_entity.id
_entity.type
_entity.pdbx_description
1 polymer ?
#
loop_
_entity_poly.entity_id
_entity_poly.type
_entity_poly.pdbx_seq_one_letter_code
_entity_poly.pdbx_strand_id
1 'polypeptide(L)'
;GLMALHGEDYQLHHPVMARSLGALDDPGWRHDRGNASWIQATNSPVWDTMLALMALHDAGGEDRFTPEMDRALDWLLARQVRVRGDWSIKLPDVEPGGWAFEYANDRYPDTDDTAVALIALAPCRNRPEWKEKGVDAAIDRAVRWLVAMQSECGGWGAFDKDNNRSLLSKIPFCDFGEALDPPSVDVTAHILEAFGLLGLPRDMPAIQRALAYVRAEQDPAGPWFGRWGVNYVYGTGAVLPALAAIGEDMTQPYIARACDWLVAHQQEDGGWGESCASYMEIASVGRGTTTPSQTAWAVMGLVAANRAQDYPAIARGCRYLIERQQPDGSWHEAEFTGTGFPGYGVGQTIKLDDPMLSQRLSQGAELSRAFMLRYDLYRQLFPIMALSRAARLMPVGGAKQQGTV
;
A
#
# COMPACT_ATOMS: atom_id res chain seq x y z
N GLY A 1 3.13 2.53 27.16
CA GLY A 1 1.84 2.23 27.82
C GLY A 1 2.03 1.48 29.13
N LEU A 2 2.24 0.16 29.07
CA LEU A 2 2.37 -0.71 30.25
C LEU A 2 3.41 -0.25 31.28
N MET A 3 4.61 0.16 30.84
CA MET A 3 5.66 0.65 31.74
C MET A 3 5.24 1.91 32.51
N ALA A 4 4.50 2.83 31.87
CA ALA A 4 4.01 4.04 32.51
C ALA A 4 2.93 3.72 33.54
N LEU A 5 1.97 2.85 33.19
CA LEU A 5 0.95 2.38 34.13
C LEU A 5 1.58 1.69 35.35
N HIS A 6 2.58 0.84 35.13
CA HIS A 6 3.31 0.21 36.21
C HIS A 6 4.05 1.22 37.10
N GLY A 7 4.65 2.25 36.50
CA GLY A 7 5.29 3.35 37.22
C GLY A 7 4.32 4.22 38.04
N GLU A 8 3.04 4.25 37.65
CA GLU A 8 1.93 4.87 38.39
C GLU A 8 1.23 3.88 39.35
N ASP A 9 1.93 2.82 39.76
CA ASP A 9 1.48 1.80 40.73
C ASP A 9 0.24 0.97 40.33
N TYR A 10 -0.11 0.94 39.03
CA TYR A 10 -1.15 0.04 38.54
C TYR A 10 -0.69 -1.41 38.71
N GLN A 11 -1.46 -2.16 39.51
CA GLN A 11 -1.19 -3.57 39.77
C GLN A 11 -1.38 -4.40 38.50
N LEU A 12 -0.69 -5.55 38.39
CA LEU A 12 -0.79 -6.43 37.22
C LEU A 12 -2.21 -6.96 36.98
N HIS A 13 -3.01 -7.09 38.04
CA HIS A 13 -4.41 -7.51 37.97
C HIS A 13 -5.38 -6.35 37.73
N HIS A 14 -4.89 -5.10 37.64
CA HIS A 14 -5.73 -3.98 37.22
C HIS A 14 -6.27 -4.25 35.81
N PRO A 15 -7.56 -4.00 35.51
CA PRO A 15 -8.19 -4.42 34.25
C PRO A 15 -7.43 -4.01 32.98
N VAL A 16 -6.90 -2.78 32.93
CA VAL A 16 -6.09 -2.30 31.79
C VAL A 16 -4.77 -3.05 31.65
N MET A 17 -4.06 -3.27 32.76
CA MET A 17 -2.79 -4.01 32.78
C MET A 17 -3.00 -5.47 32.36
N ALA A 18 -3.98 -6.13 32.99
CA ALA A 18 -4.30 -7.54 32.72
C ALA A 18 -4.70 -7.75 31.26
N ARG A 19 -5.53 -6.85 30.70
CA ARG A 19 -5.95 -6.93 29.29
C ARG A 19 -4.77 -6.72 28.34
N SER A 20 -3.92 -5.73 28.59
CA SER A 20 -2.76 -5.44 27.76
C SER A 20 -1.68 -6.54 27.83
N LEU A 21 -1.46 -7.15 28.99
CA LEU A 21 -0.54 -8.28 29.14
C LEU A 21 -1.10 -9.56 28.49
N GLY A 22 -2.41 -9.81 28.65
CA GLY A 22 -3.08 -10.95 28.02
C GLY A 22 -3.07 -10.91 26.48
N ALA A 23 -2.87 -9.74 25.87
CA ALA A 23 -2.69 -9.63 24.42
C ALA A 23 -1.44 -10.38 23.91
N LEU A 24 -0.44 -10.64 24.76
CA LEU A 24 0.73 -11.44 24.39
C LEU A 24 0.42 -12.94 24.26
N ASP A 25 -0.74 -13.38 24.76
CA ASP A 25 -1.25 -14.74 24.58
C ASP A 25 -2.20 -14.86 23.38
N ASP A 26 -2.50 -13.74 22.71
CA ASP A 26 -3.36 -13.71 21.53
C ASP A 26 -2.59 -14.25 20.29
N PRO A 27 -3.13 -15.25 19.58
CA PRO A 27 -2.49 -15.78 18.37
C PRO A 27 -2.36 -14.76 17.23
N GLY A 28 -3.13 -13.67 17.27
CA GLY A 28 -3.01 -12.52 16.38
C GLY A 28 -1.81 -11.61 16.70
N TRP A 29 -1.12 -11.80 17.82
CA TRP A 29 0.09 -11.04 18.19
C TRP A 29 1.31 -11.94 18.38
N ARG A 30 1.13 -13.14 18.93
CA ARG A 30 2.20 -14.10 19.18
C ARG A 30 2.12 -15.28 18.23
N HIS A 31 3.26 -15.65 17.67
CA HIS A 31 3.40 -16.82 16.81
C HIS A 31 4.56 -17.70 17.28
N ASP A 32 4.26 -18.93 17.70
CA ASP A 32 5.25 -19.89 18.16
C ASP A 32 5.81 -20.72 16.98
N ARG A 33 7.14 -20.73 16.83
CA ARG A 33 7.87 -21.53 15.82
C ARG A 33 8.96 -22.36 16.49
N GLY A 34 8.76 -23.67 16.54
CA GLY A 34 9.66 -24.58 17.24
C GLY A 34 9.73 -24.22 18.73
N ASN A 35 10.92 -23.89 19.22
CA ASN A 35 11.15 -23.51 20.62
C ASN A 35 11.18 -21.98 20.83
N ALA A 36 10.76 -21.18 19.85
CA ALA A 36 10.79 -19.71 19.93
C ALA A 36 9.40 -19.11 19.74
N SER A 37 9.14 -17.99 20.42
CA SER A 37 7.94 -17.16 20.25
C SER A 37 8.31 -15.87 19.54
N TRP A 38 7.61 -15.57 18.46
CA TRP A 38 7.74 -14.33 17.72
C TRP A 38 6.56 -13.43 18.07
N ILE A 39 6.84 -12.16 18.34
CA ILE A 39 5.80 -11.15 18.57
C ILE A 39 5.72 -10.26 17.33
N GLN A 40 4.52 -10.16 16.77
CA GLN A 40 4.26 -9.29 15.63
C GLN A 40 4.37 -7.82 16.05
N ALA A 41 4.99 -7.01 15.20
CA ALA A 41 5.07 -5.56 15.44
C ALA A 41 3.69 -4.90 15.35
N THR A 42 2.86 -5.40 14.43
CA THR A 42 1.42 -5.15 14.27
C THR A 42 0.82 -6.34 13.51
N ASN A 43 -0.51 -6.43 13.41
CA ASN A 43 -1.21 -7.41 12.56
C ASN A 43 -2.05 -6.71 11.48
N SER A 44 -2.16 -7.32 10.31
CA SER A 44 -2.70 -6.73 9.07
C SER A 44 -4.05 -7.27 8.59
N PRO A 45 -4.99 -7.68 9.46
CA PRO A 45 -6.18 -8.42 9.02
C PRO A 45 -7.10 -7.63 8.11
N VAL A 46 -7.26 -6.31 8.32
CA VAL A 46 -8.13 -5.49 7.49
C VAL A 46 -7.49 -5.32 6.11
N TRP A 47 -6.23 -4.89 6.07
CA TRP A 47 -5.41 -4.79 4.86
C TRP A 47 -5.43 -6.07 4.02
N ASP A 48 -5.12 -7.21 4.64
CA ASP A 48 -5.05 -8.50 3.95
C ASP A 48 -6.41 -8.95 3.41
N THR A 49 -7.50 -8.66 4.13
CA THR A 49 -8.86 -8.99 3.67
C THR A 49 -9.23 -8.18 2.43
N MET A 50 -8.87 -6.89 2.38
CA MET A 50 -9.16 -6.04 1.23
C MET A 50 -8.35 -6.47 0.00
N LEU A 51 -7.06 -6.77 0.18
CA LEU A 51 -6.23 -7.32 -0.91
C LEU A 51 -6.74 -8.69 -1.39
N ALA A 52 -7.27 -9.52 -0.50
CA ALA A 52 -7.86 -10.81 -0.87
C ALA A 52 -9.14 -10.62 -1.69
N LEU A 53 -10.02 -9.70 -1.31
CA LEU A 53 -11.19 -9.33 -2.09
C LEU A 53 -10.79 -8.82 -3.48
N MET A 54 -9.79 -7.93 -3.56
CA MET A 54 -9.26 -7.41 -4.82
C MET A 54 -8.71 -8.53 -5.71
N ALA A 55 -7.91 -9.44 -5.15
CA ALA A 55 -7.37 -10.57 -5.90
C ALA A 55 -8.47 -11.51 -6.44
N LEU A 56 -9.52 -11.75 -5.65
CA LEU A 56 -10.67 -12.54 -6.08
C LEU A 56 -11.49 -11.84 -7.16
N HIS A 57 -11.74 -10.54 -7.04
CA HIS A 57 -12.38 -9.74 -8.09
C HIS A 57 -11.57 -9.76 -9.38
N ASP A 58 -10.25 -9.55 -9.28
CA ASP A 58 -9.38 -9.60 -10.44
C ASP A 58 -9.40 -10.98 -11.11
N ALA A 59 -9.47 -12.06 -10.33
CA ALA A 59 -9.53 -13.42 -10.85
C ALA A 59 -10.92 -13.86 -11.34
N GLY A 60 -11.95 -13.01 -11.27
CA GLY A 60 -13.33 -13.37 -11.62
C GLY A 60 -13.91 -14.44 -10.68
N GLY A 61 -13.53 -14.39 -9.40
CA GLY A 61 -13.86 -15.37 -8.38
C GLY A 61 -15.26 -15.24 -7.77
N GLU A 62 -16.04 -14.21 -8.14
CA GLU A 62 -17.27 -13.83 -7.46
C GLU A 62 -18.35 -14.91 -7.44
N ASP A 63 -18.48 -15.68 -8.52
CA ASP A 63 -19.46 -16.77 -8.62
C ASP A 63 -18.96 -18.05 -7.95
N ARG A 64 -17.64 -18.26 -7.93
CA ARG A 64 -17.02 -19.46 -7.38
C ARG A 64 -16.87 -19.41 -5.86
N PHE A 65 -16.59 -18.22 -5.32
CA PHE A 65 -16.29 -17.98 -3.91
C PHE A 65 -17.30 -17.02 -3.28
N THR A 66 -18.54 -17.01 -3.78
CA THR A 66 -19.59 -16.09 -3.29
C THR A 66 -19.75 -16.15 -1.76
N PRO A 67 -19.85 -17.33 -1.11
CA PRO A 67 -20.03 -17.38 0.35
C PRO A 67 -18.86 -16.77 1.14
N GLU A 68 -17.63 -16.98 0.68
CA GLU A 68 -16.42 -16.44 1.31
C GLU A 68 -16.33 -14.93 1.11
N MET A 69 -16.58 -14.44 -0.11
CA MET A 69 -16.57 -13.02 -0.42
C MET A 69 -17.70 -12.27 0.30
N ASP A 70 -18.87 -12.89 0.44
CA ASP A 70 -20.00 -12.30 1.17
C ASP A 70 -19.67 -12.09 2.66
N ARG A 71 -19.05 -13.10 3.28
CA ARG A 71 -18.56 -13.00 4.66
C ARG A 71 -17.46 -11.95 4.83
N ALA A 72 -16.52 -11.89 3.88
CA ALA A 72 -15.44 -10.90 3.89
C ALA A 72 -16.00 -9.48 3.74
N LEU A 73 -16.99 -9.28 2.86
CA LEU A 73 -17.69 -8.02 2.69
C LEU A 73 -18.42 -7.59 3.96
N ASP A 74 -19.21 -8.48 4.58
CA ASP A 74 -19.90 -8.18 5.83
C ASP A 74 -18.93 -7.78 6.95
N TRP A 75 -17.81 -8.51 7.05
CA TRP A 75 -16.77 -8.23 8.03
C TRP A 75 -16.08 -6.89 7.76
N LEU A 76 -15.74 -6.59 6.50
CA LEU A 76 -15.12 -5.33 6.10
C LEU A 76 -16.03 -4.14 6.38
N LEU A 77 -17.33 -4.24 6.05
CA LEU A 77 -18.32 -3.18 6.35
C LEU A 77 -18.46 -2.96 7.86
N ALA A 78 -18.43 -4.03 8.65
CA ALA A 78 -18.46 -3.95 10.12
C ALA A 78 -17.16 -3.34 10.72
N ARG A 79 -16.08 -3.25 9.94
CA ARG A 79 -14.81 -2.66 10.34
C ARG A 79 -14.66 -1.17 10.04
N GLN A 80 -15.62 -0.56 9.35
CA GLN A 80 -15.58 0.89 9.15
C GLN A 80 -15.65 1.63 10.49
N VAL A 81 -14.68 2.50 10.74
CA VAL A 81 -14.58 3.28 11.97
C VAL A 81 -15.70 4.32 12.00
N ARG A 82 -16.44 4.34 13.12
CA ARG A 82 -17.57 5.25 13.37
C ARG A 82 -17.34 6.20 14.55
N VAL A 83 -16.12 6.24 15.07
CA VAL A 83 -15.73 7.10 16.21
C VAL A 83 -14.57 8.01 15.81
N ARG A 84 -14.42 9.14 16.51
CA ARG A 84 -13.33 10.08 16.26
C ARG A 84 -12.00 9.56 16.82
N GLY A 85 -10.93 9.67 16.03
CA GLY A 85 -9.56 9.39 16.43
C GLY A 85 -8.74 10.65 16.65
N ASP A 86 -7.42 10.51 16.80
CA ASP A 86 -6.50 11.65 17.01
C ASP A 86 -6.49 12.61 15.80
N TRP A 87 -6.73 12.10 14.58
CA TRP A 87 -6.92 12.90 13.37
C TRP A 87 -7.97 14.02 13.53
N SER A 88 -8.95 13.82 14.41
CA SER A 88 -10.03 14.79 14.65
C SER A 88 -9.55 16.04 15.40
N ILE A 89 -8.33 16.06 15.95
CA ILE A 89 -7.71 17.28 16.51
C ILE A 89 -7.58 18.34 15.41
N LYS A 90 -7.22 17.96 14.19
CA LYS A 90 -7.08 18.87 13.04
C LYS A 90 -8.40 19.04 12.28
N LEU A 91 -9.31 18.07 12.42
CA LEU A 91 -10.57 18.00 11.68
C LEU A 91 -11.75 17.71 12.62
N PRO A 92 -12.07 18.62 13.57
CA PRO A 92 -13.01 18.34 14.65
C PRO A 92 -14.46 18.17 14.19
N ASP A 93 -14.82 18.72 13.03
CA ASP A 93 -16.19 18.71 12.50
C ASP A 93 -16.42 17.65 11.41
N VAL A 94 -15.39 16.87 11.08
CA VAL A 94 -15.48 15.83 10.05
C VAL A 94 -16.04 14.54 10.66
N GLU A 95 -16.95 13.89 9.93
CA GLU A 95 -17.49 12.59 10.32
C GLU A 95 -16.45 11.47 10.11
N PRO A 96 -16.35 10.50 11.04
CA PRO A 96 -15.50 9.32 10.84
C PRO A 96 -16.01 8.43 9.70
N GLY A 97 -15.09 7.97 8.86
CA GLY A 97 -15.41 7.09 7.74
C GLY A 97 -14.27 6.18 7.27
N GLY A 98 -13.15 6.14 7.98
CA GLY A 98 -11.97 5.36 7.60
C GLY A 98 -12.01 3.90 8.08
N TRP A 99 -11.00 3.14 7.68
CA TRP A 99 -10.64 1.83 8.21
C TRP A 99 -9.27 1.91 8.87
N ALA A 100 -9.01 0.98 9.79
CA ALA A 100 -7.70 0.82 10.40
C ALA A 100 -7.10 -0.51 9.94
N PHE A 101 -5.78 -0.62 9.99
CA PHE A 101 -5.01 -1.79 9.64
C PHE A 101 -5.33 -3.05 10.50
N GLU A 102 -5.45 -2.87 11.82
CA GLU A 102 -5.65 -3.95 12.80
C GLU A 102 -7.12 -4.31 13.08
N TYR A 103 -7.34 -5.39 13.85
CA TYR A 103 -8.67 -5.78 14.33
C TYR A 103 -9.39 -4.72 15.17
N ALA A 104 -8.66 -4.00 16.02
CA ALA A 104 -9.22 -3.18 17.10
C ALA A 104 -8.40 -1.90 17.32
N ASN A 105 -8.43 -1.00 16.34
CA ASN A 105 -7.67 0.25 16.35
C ASN A 105 -8.52 1.47 15.93
N ASP A 106 -9.78 1.52 16.39
CA ASP A 106 -10.77 2.52 15.95
C ASP A 106 -10.39 4.00 16.22
N ARG A 107 -9.29 4.27 16.94
CA ARG A 107 -8.77 5.63 17.18
C ARG A 107 -7.70 6.06 16.19
N TYR A 108 -7.18 5.14 15.40
CA TYR A 108 -6.14 5.38 14.40
C TYR A 108 -6.53 4.74 13.06
N PRO A 109 -7.70 5.08 12.47
CA PRO A 109 -7.92 4.77 11.07
C PRO A 109 -6.88 5.50 10.21
N ASP A 110 -6.47 4.87 9.14
CA ASP A 110 -5.48 5.40 8.22
C ASP A 110 -6.07 5.58 6.81
N THR A 111 -5.50 6.51 6.06
CA THR A 111 -6.01 6.89 4.74
C THR A 111 -5.70 5.84 3.69
N ASP A 112 -4.70 4.99 3.90
CA ASP A 112 -4.27 3.99 2.93
C ASP A 112 -5.19 2.77 2.95
N ASP A 113 -5.41 2.16 4.13
CA ASP A 113 -6.43 1.14 4.34
C ASP A 113 -7.81 1.63 3.91
N THR A 114 -8.14 2.89 4.18
CA THR A 114 -9.41 3.48 3.71
C THR A 114 -9.49 3.56 2.18
N ALA A 115 -8.40 3.90 1.51
CA ALA A 115 -8.36 3.91 0.05
C ALA A 115 -8.48 2.50 -0.54
N VAL A 116 -7.75 1.53 0.03
CA VAL A 116 -7.80 0.13 -0.40
C VAL A 116 -9.16 -0.50 -0.09
N ALA A 117 -9.84 -0.10 0.98
CA ALA A 117 -11.23 -0.47 1.24
C ALA A 117 -12.15 0.01 0.12
N LEU A 118 -11.98 1.26 -0.33
CA LEU A 118 -12.74 1.80 -1.45
C LEU A 118 -12.47 1.06 -2.76
N ILE A 119 -11.21 0.70 -3.03
CA ILE A 119 -10.84 -0.10 -4.21
C ILE A 119 -11.51 -1.48 -4.16
N ALA A 120 -11.45 -2.17 -3.02
CA ALA A 120 -12.08 -3.47 -2.83
C ALA A 120 -13.61 -3.41 -2.91
N LEU A 121 -14.23 -2.32 -2.43
CA LEU A 121 -15.68 -2.13 -2.45
C LEU A 121 -16.23 -1.63 -3.79
N ALA A 122 -15.40 -1.05 -4.66
CA ALA A 122 -15.86 -0.47 -5.93
C ALA A 122 -16.56 -1.50 -6.84
N PRO A 123 -16.01 -2.72 -7.09
CA PRO A 123 -16.70 -3.75 -7.86
C PRO A 123 -17.99 -4.23 -7.19
N CYS A 124 -18.09 -4.17 -5.86
CA CYS A 124 -19.26 -4.66 -5.14
C CYS A 124 -20.54 -3.90 -5.49
N ARG A 125 -20.42 -2.65 -5.96
CA ARG A 125 -21.54 -1.81 -6.41
C ARG A 125 -22.25 -2.36 -7.64
N ASN A 126 -21.61 -3.25 -8.38
CA ASN A 126 -22.16 -3.87 -9.59
C ASN A 126 -23.10 -5.05 -9.30
N ARG A 127 -23.19 -5.51 -8.04
CA ARG A 127 -24.08 -6.61 -7.61
C ARG A 127 -25.19 -6.08 -6.70
N PRO A 128 -26.47 -6.22 -7.08
CA PRO A 128 -27.60 -5.76 -6.26
C PRO A 128 -27.57 -6.26 -4.81
N GLU A 129 -27.28 -7.55 -4.62
CA GLU A 129 -27.23 -8.20 -3.31
C GLU A 129 -26.17 -7.63 -2.37
N TRP A 130 -25.05 -7.14 -2.92
CA TRP A 130 -23.99 -6.50 -2.13
C TRP A 130 -24.27 -5.01 -1.94
N LYS A 131 -24.88 -4.36 -2.93
CA LYS A 131 -25.33 -2.98 -2.80
C LYS A 131 -26.32 -2.82 -1.64
N GLU A 132 -27.24 -3.77 -1.47
CA GLU A 132 -28.22 -3.81 -0.38
C GLU A 132 -27.59 -3.90 1.02
N LYS A 133 -26.33 -4.36 1.14
CA LYS A 133 -25.58 -4.42 2.40
C LYS A 133 -25.08 -3.06 2.90
N GLY A 134 -25.28 -2.00 2.11
CA GLY A 134 -24.90 -0.62 2.49
C GLY A 134 -23.52 -0.19 1.99
N VAL A 135 -23.02 -0.82 0.93
CA VAL A 135 -21.72 -0.50 0.29
C VAL A 135 -21.64 0.98 -0.10
N ASP A 136 -22.64 1.51 -0.81
CA ASP A 136 -22.61 2.91 -1.25
C ASP A 136 -22.51 3.88 -0.05
N ALA A 137 -23.26 3.62 1.02
CA ALA A 137 -23.22 4.47 2.21
C ALA A 137 -21.86 4.42 2.91
N ALA A 138 -21.19 3.26 2.91
CA ALA A 138 -19.83 3.14 3.44
C ALA A 138 -18.82 3.92 2.60
N ILE A 139 -18.91 3.80 1.27
CA ILE A 139 -18.09 4.53 0.30
C ILE A 139 -18.26 6.05 0.47
N ASP A 140 -19.49 6.55 0.52
CA ASP A 140 -19.77 7.99 0.64
C ASP A 140 -19.17 8.62 1.90
N ARG A 141 -19.15 7.88 3.01
CA ARG A 141 -18.51 8.34 4.25
C ARG A 141 -17.00 8.40 4.11
N ALA A 142 -16.41 7.36 3.53
CA ALA A 142 -14.97 7.23 3.36
C ALA A 142 -14.41 8.27 2.39
N VAL A 143 -15.08 8.50 1.27
CA VAL A 143 -14.71 9.55 0.30
C VAL A 143 -14.74 10.93 0.98
N ARG A 144 -15.81 11.25 1.73
CA ARG A 144 -15.88 12.52 2.47
C ARG A 144 -14.75 12.67 3.50
N TRP A 145 -14.43 11.60 4.21
CA TRP A 145 -13.34 11.57 5.18
C TRP A 145 -11.97 11.77 4.49
N LEU A 146 -11.66 11.02 3.43
CA LEU A 146 -10.40 11.15 2.67
C LEU A 146 -10.23 12.54 2.06
N VAL A 147 -11.28 13.13 1.48
CA VAL A 147 -11.22 14.50 0.94
C VAL A 147 -10.84 15.51 2.03
N ALA A 148 -11.37 15.35 3.25
CA ALA A 148 -11.03 16.23 4.36
C ALA A 148 -9.61 16.01 4.89
N MET A 149 -9.13 14.76 4.88
CA MET A 149 -7.77 14.37 5.30
C MET A 149 -6.66 14.84 4.35
N GLN A 150 -6.98 15.37 3.17
CA GLN A 150 -5.97 15.82 2.20
C GLN A 150 -5.13 16.97 2.76
N SER A 151 -3.80 16.81 2.71
CA SER A 151 -2.84 17.79 3.18
C SER A 151 -2.70 18.98 2.22
N GLU A 152 -2.10 20.08 2.68
CA GLU A 152 -1.94 21.33 1.92
C GLU A 152 -1.10 21.17 0.64
N CYS A 153 -0.14 20.23 0.61
CA CYS A 153 0.65 19.94 -0.59
C CYS A 153 -0.11 19.15 -1.66
N GLY A 154 -1.30 18.61 -1.35
CA GLY A 154 -2.14 17.83 -2.27
C GLY A 154 -2.05 16.33 -2.09
N GLY A 155 -1.06 15.81 -1.36
CA GLY A 155 -0.98 14.40 -0.99
C GLY A 155 -1.68 14.06 0.34
N TRP A 156 -1.54 12.80 0.75
CA TRP A 156 -1.99 12.27 2.05
C TRP A 156 -0.84 11.56 2.78
N GLY A 157 -0.73 11.83 4.09
CA GLY A 157 0.01 10.97 5.03
C GLY A 157 -0.91 9.85 5.50
N ALA A 158 -0.37 8.86 6.22
CA ALA A 158 -1.14 7.66 6.59
C ALA A 158 -2.24 7.96 7.62
N PHE A 159 -1.97 8.71 8.68
CA PHE A 159 -2.89 8.89 9.81
C PHE A 159 -3.39 10.32 9.98
N ASP A 160 -2.58 11.31 9.59
CA ASP A 160 -2.85 12.71 9.86
C ASP A 160 -2.69 13.61 8.63
N LYS A 161 -3.57 14.61 8.55
CA LYS A 161 -3.41 15.76 7.67
C LYS A 161 -2.25 16.66 8.15
N ASP A 162 -1.36 17.11 7.26
CA ASP A 162 -0.32 18.11 7.56
C ASP A 162 0.57 17.76 8.78
N ASN A 163 0.94 16.48 8.93
CA ASN A 163 1.88 16.03 9.97
C ASN A 163 3.33 16.13 9.45
N ASN A 164 3.79 17.35 9.18
CA ASN A 164 5.04 17.62 8.46
C ASN A 164 5.93 18.69 9.12
N ARG A 165 5.81 18.89 10.44
CA ARG A 165 6.59 19.88 11.19
C ARG A 165 8.02 19.39 11.46
N SER A 166 8.91 19.55 10.48
CA SER A 166 10.31 19.07 10.49
C SER A 166 11.18 19.51 11.68
N LEU A 167 10.80 20.55 12.43
CA LEU A 167 11.49 20.91 13.67
C LEU A 167 11.43 19.77 14.71
N LEU A 168 10.33 19.00 14.73
CA LEU A 168 10.14 17.90 15.69
C LEU A 168 11.10 16.74 15.45
N SER A 169 11.58 16.54 14.22
CA SER A 169 12.52 15.46 13.90
C SER A 169 13.96 15.78 14.30
N LYS A 170 14.24 16.94 14.91
CA LYS A 170 15.59 17.40 15.28
C LYS A 170 15.94 17.18 16.75
N ILE A 171 15.02 16.64 17.55
CA ILE A 171 15.28 16.37 18.96
C ILE A 171 16.06 15.05 19.13
N PRO A 172 16.88 14.88 20.18
CA PRO A 172 17.68 13.68 20.38
C PRO A 172 16.87 12.37 20.46
N PHE A 173 15.59 12.45 20.80
CA PHE A 173 14.67 11.30 20.89
C PHE A 173 14.31 10.71 19.51
N CYS A 174 14.48 11.47 18.42
CA CYS A 174 14.13 11.05 17.07
C CYS A 174 15.36 10.49 16.33
N ASP A 175 16.06 9.54 16.94
CA ASP A 175 17.26 8.91 16.38
C ASP A 175 16.97 7.59 15.63
N PHE A 176 15.73 7.11 15.67
CA PHE A 176 15.23 5.93 14.96
C PHE A 176 13.87 6.18 14.28
N GLY A 177 13.69 5.62 13.08
CA GLY A 177 12.42 5.64 12.36
C GLY A 177 11.99 7.01 11.87
N GLU A 178 10.68 7.16 11.62
CA GLU A 178 10.07 8.44 11.24
C GLU A 178 9.17 8.94 12.38
N ALA A 179 9.44 10.14 12.87
CA ALA A 179 8.64 10.78 13.93
C ALA A 179 7.46 11.60 13.41
N LEU A 180 7.36 11.75 12.08
CA LEU A 180 6.35 12.53 11.38
C LEU A 180 5.64 11.64 10.36
N ASP A 181 4.44 12.07 9.98
CA ASP A 181 3.61 11.43 8.95
C ASP A 181 3.34 12.42 7.80
N PRO A 182 4.39 12.84 7.06
CA PRO A 182 4.20 13.68 5.90
C PRO A 182 3.50 12.90 4.79
N PRO A 183 2.84 13.60 3.85
CA PRO A 183 2.30 12.95 2.67
C PRO A 183 3.32 12.13 1.89
N SER A 184 2.88 10.96 1.39
CA SER A 184 3.67 10.08 0.53
C SER A 184 2.95 9.72 -0.76
N VAL A 185 3.73 9.37 -1.78
CA VAL A 185 3.23 9.12 -3.14
C VAL A 185 2.40 7.84 -3.23
N ASP A 186 2.80 6.78 -2.54
CA ASP A 186 2.10 5.50 -2.53
C ASP A 186 0.69 5.60 -1.93
N VAL A 187 0.55 6.20 -0.75
CA VAL A 187 -0.75 6.47 -0.12
C VAL A 187 -1.61 7.37 -1.02
N THR A 188 -1.00 8.42 -1.59
CA THR A 188 -1.70 9.30 -2.52
C THR A 188 -2.15 8.58 -3.80
N ALA A 189 -1.36 7.61 -4.29
CA ALA A 189 -1.69 6.80 -5.44
C ALA A 189 -2.88 5.89 -5.17
N HIS A 190 -2.94 5.18 -4.04
CA HIS A 190 -4.10 4.35 -3.71
C HIS A 190 -5.38 5.17 -3.58
N ILE A 191 -5.32 6.40 -3.04
CA ILE A 191 -6.49 7.29 -2.97
C ILE A 191 -6.92 7.75 -4.37
N LEU A 192 -5.97 8.07 -5.26
CA LEU A 192 -6.28 8.38 -6.66
C LEU A 192 -6.90 7.18 -7.38
N GLU A 193 -6.36 5.97 -7.20
CA GLU A 193 -6.92 4.73 -7.76
C GLU A 193 -8.36 4.52 -7.26
N ALA A 194 -8.59 4.63 -5.95
CA ALA A 194 -9.91 4.54 -5.35
C ALA A 194 -10.89 5.55 -5.97
N PHE A 195 -10.51 6.83 -6.05
CA PHE A 195 -11.37 7.87 -6.61
C PHE A 195 -11.67 7.64 -8.09
N GLY A 196 -10.68 7.20 -8.87
CA GLY A 196 -10.85 6.83 -10.27
C GLY A 196 -11.82 5.66 -10.47
N LEU A 197 -11.61 4.56 -9.74
CA LEU A 197 -12.47 3.37 -9.81
C LEU A 197 -13.91 3.62 -9.34
N LEU A 198 -14.11 4.55 -8.42
CA LEU A 198 -15.45 4.99 -8.00
C LEU A 198 -16.15 5.88 -9.03
N GLY A 199 -15.43 6.35 -10.06
CA GLY A 199 -15.94 7.23 -11.10
C GLY A 199 -16.08 8.68 -10.65
N LEU A 200 -15.29 9.13 -9.66
CA LEU A 200 -15.31 10.53 -9.25
C LEU A 200 -14.78 11.43 -10.39
N PRO A 201 -15.33 12.65 -10.56
CA PRO A 201 -14.94 13.53 -11.66
C PRO A 201 -13.45 13.86 -11.62
N ARG A 202 -12.72 13.65 -12.73
CA ARG A 202 -11.28 13.94 -12.82
C ARG A 202 -10.95 15.39 -12.45
N ASP A 203 -11.82 16.33 -12.77
CA ASP A 203 -11.68 17.76 -12.48
C ASP A 203 -11.96 18.13 -11.00
N MET A 204 -12.31 17.16 -10.16
CA MET A 204 -12.44 17.35 -8.71
C MET A 204 -11.14 17.96 -8.15
N PRO A 205 -11.22 19.05 -7.36
CA PRO A 205 -10.02 19.72 -6.84
C PRO A 205 -9.06 18.80 -6.07
N ALA A 206 -9.60 17.83 -5.34
CA ALA A 206 -8.79 16.85 -4.61
C ALA A 206 -7.92 16.01 -5.56
N ILE A 207 -8.49 15.50 -6.66
CA ILE A 207 -7.77 14.71 -7.68
C ILE A 207 -6.72 15.58 -8.39
N GLN A 208 -7.07 16.81 -8.79
CA GLN A 208 -6.13 17.69 -9.50
C GLN A 208 -4.92 18.06 -8.63
N ARG A 209 -5.12 18.34 -7.35
CA ARG A 209 -4.03 18.63 -6.40
C ARG A 209 -3.16 17.41 -6.14
N ALA A 210 -3.78 16.24 -6.01
CA ALA A 210 -3.08 14.97 -5.83
C ALA A 210 -2.23 14.59 -7.05
N LEU A 211 -2.77 14.76 -8.27
CA LEU A 211 -2.03 14.56 -9.51
C LEU A 211 -0.83 15.52 -9.61
N ALA A 212 -1.01 16.79 -9.22
CA ALA A 212 0.09 17.74 -9.18
C ALA A 212 1.18 17.33 -8.18
N TYR A 213 0.79 16.87 -7.00
CA TYR A 213 1.71 16.32 -5.99
C TYR A 213 2.48 15.10 -6.53
N VAL A 214 1.79 14.08 -7.06
CA VAL A 214 2.42 12.87 -7.62
C VAL A 214 3.42 13.22 -8.74
N ARG A 215 3.08 14.20 -9.60
CA ARG A 215 4.02 14.66 -10.65
C ARG A 215 5.24 15.36 -10.08
N ALA A 216 5.09 16.12 -9.00
CA ALA A 216 6.19 16.84 -8.36
C ALA A 216 7.16 15.89 -7.63
N GLU A 217 6.66 14.77 -7.12
CA GLU A 217 7.44 13.76 -6.38
C GLU A 217 8.10 12.70 -7.28
N GLN A 218 7.93 12.77 -8.61
CA GLN A 218 8.58 11.82 -9.51
C GLN A 218 10.10 11.99 -9.47
N ASP A 219 10.83 10.88 -9.31
CA ASP A 219 12.28 10.89 -9.44
C ASP A 219 12.68 11.28 -10.89
N PRO A 220 13.76 12.07 -11.10
CA PRO A 220 14.21 12.43 -12.44
C PRO A 220 14.47 11.24 -13.37
N ALA A 221 14.85 10.07 -12.83
CA ALA A 221 15.03 8.83 -13.58
C ALA A 221 13.71 8.18 -14.01
N GLY A 222 12.56 8.65 -13.52
CA GLY A 222 11.23 8.16 -13.86
C GLY A 222 10.42 7.50 -12.73
N PRO A 223 10.99 6.73 -11.79
CA PRO A 223 10.17 5.99 -10.83
C PRO A 223 9.62 6.89 -9.73
N TRP A 224 8.74 6.33 -8.91
CA TRP A 224 8.27 6.95 -7.68
C TRP A 224 8.74 6.17 -6.46
N PHE A 225 9.03 6.93 -5.41
CA PHE A 225 9.49 6.43 -4.14
C PHE A 225 8.38 5.63 -3.40
N GLY A 226 8.72 4.48 -2.80
CA GLY A 226 7.80 3.68 -1.98
C GLY A 226 8.02 3.90 -0.48
N ARG A 227 7.06 4.50 0.22
CA ARG A 227 7.17 4.79 1.65
C ARG A 227 6.81 3.59 2.53
N TRP A 228 5.85 2.77 2.11
CA TRP A 228 5.30 1.65 2.87
C TRP A 228 5.58 0.27 2.25
N GLY A 229 6.05 0.23 1.01
CA GLY A 229 6.50 -0.98 0.32
C GLY A 229 7.85 -0.76 -0.34
N VAL A 230 8.68 -1.79 -0.38
CA VAL A 230 10.07 -1.73 -0.86
C VAL A 230 10.13 -1.79 -2.38
N ASN A 231 10.62 -0.76 -3.08
CA ASN A 231 10.69 0.66 -2.77
C ASN A 231 10.21 1.39 -4.04
N TYR A 232 11.10 1.64 -4.99
CA TYR A 232 10.76 2.29 -6.25
C TYR A 232 9.90 1.41 -7.16
N VAL A 233 10.07 0.09 -7.11
CA VAL A 233 9.18 -0.86 -7.80
C VAL A 233 7.76 -0.78 -7.22
N TYR A 234 7.63 -0.68 -5.90
CA TYR A 234 6.33 -0.53 -5.23
C TYR A 234 5.67 0.82 -5.58
N GLY A 235 6.36 1.94 -5.33
CA GLY A 235 5.83 3.28 -5.58
C GLY A 235 5.42 3.46 -7.04
N THR A 236 6.24 3.02 -7.99
CA THR A 236 5.90 3.07 -9.43
C THR A 236 4.75 2.13 -9.78
N GLY A 237 4.72 0.93 -9.19
CA GLY A 237 3.66 -0.05 -9.37
C GLY A 237 2.30 0.39 -8.81
N ALA A 238 2.26 1.28 -7.83
CA ALA A 238 1.04 1.90 -7.29
C ALA A 238 0.59 3.12 -8.10
N VAL A 239 1.53 3.98 -8.52
CA VAL A 239 1.20 5.22 -9.25
C VAL A 239 0.63 4.95 -10.64
N LEU A 240 1.19 4.00 -11.40
CA LEU A 240 0.75 3.74 -12.76
C LEU A 240 -0.74 3.30 -12.86
N PRO A 241 -1.23 2.34 -12.04
CA PRO A 241 -2.65 2.02 -11.94
C PRO A 241 -3.51 3.21 -11.52
N ALA A 242 -3.06 4.01 -10.55
CA ALA A 242 -3.78 5.18 -10.08
C ALA A 242 -4.00 6.23 -11.19
N LEU A 243 -2.95 6.53 -11.97
CA LEU A 243 -3.02 7.45 -13.11
C LEU A 243 -3.98 6.93 -14.19
N ALA A 244 -3.95 5.64 -14.49
CA ALA A 244 -4.89 5.03 -15.43
C ALA A 244 -6.34 5.12 -14.92
N ALA A 245 -6.57 4.84 -13.63
CA ALA A 245 -7.89 4.84 -13.02
C ALA A 245 -8.56 6.23 -13.05
N ILE A 246 -7.80 7.31 -12.84
CA ILE A 246 -8.33 8.69 -12.93
C ILE A 246 -8.45 9.22 -14.37
N GLY A 247 -8.11 8.40 -15.37
CA GLY A 247 -8.15 8.78 -16.78
C GLY A 247 -7.09 9.79 -17.18
N GLU A 248 -5.89 9.71 -16.60
CA GLU A 248 -4.73 10.46 -17.11
C GLU A 248 -4.34 9.96 -18.51
N ASP A 249 -3.81 10.86 -19.34
CA ASP A 249 -3.24 10.47 -20.63
C ASP A 249 -1.96 9.64 -20.41
N MET A 250 -2.08 8.32 -20.54
CA MET A 250 -0.98 7.37 -20.31
C MET A 250 0.15 7.50 -21.35
N THR A 251 0.01 8.34 -22.37
CA THR A 251 1.08 8.64 -23.35
C THR A 251 2.01 9.77 -22.91
N GLN A 252 1.72 10.42 -21.76
CA GLN A 252 2.53 11.53 -21.27
C GLN A 252 3.99 11.13 -21.03
N PRO A 253 4.97 12.01 -21.34
CA PRO A 253 6.39 11.66 -21.24
C PRO A 253 6.85 11.21 -19.84
N TYR A 254 6.21 11.70 -18.79
CA TYR A 254 6.57 11.34 -17.41
C TYR A 254 6.14 9.91 -17.06
N ILE A 255 4.99 9.46 -17.60
CA ILE A 255 4.52 8.08 -17.48
C ILE A 255 5.42 7.16 -18.30
N ALA A 256 5.77 7.58 -19.52
CA ALA A 256 6.68 6.83 -20.37
C ALA A 256 8.03 6.55 -19.70
N ARG A 257 8.63 7.55 -19.03
CA ARG A 257 9.88 7.36 -18.25
C ARG A 257 9.74 6.32 -17.14
N ALA A 258 8.63 6.32 -16.40
CA ALA A 258 8.37 5.34 -15.35
C ALA A 258 8.27 3.91 -15.92
N CYS A 259 7.56 3.72 -17.03
CA CYS A 259 7.49 2.43 -17.71
C CYS A 259 8.86 1.99 -18.24
N ASP A 260 9.61 2.89 -18.86
CA ASP A 260 10.96 2.63 -19.35
C ASP A 260 11.91 2.23 -18.21
N TRP A 261 11.78 2.88 -17.04
CA TRP A 261 12.51 2.52 -15.84
C TRP A 261 12.16 1.11 -15.36
N LEU A 262 10.87 0.74 -15.28
CA LEU A 262 10.47 -0.62 -14.92
C LEU A 262 11.04 -1.65 -15.89
N VAL A 263 10.91 -1.42 -17.20
CA VAL A 263 11.45 -2.33 -18.24
C VAL A 263 12.97 -2.47 -18.10
N ALA A 264 13.69 -1.38 -17.83
CA ALA A 264 15.14 -1.40 -17.64
C ALA A 264 15.60 -2.13 -16.36
N HIS A 265 14.73 -2.26 -15.35
CA HIS A 265 15.01 -2.96 -14.09
C HIS A 265 14.48 -4.40 -14.07
N GLN A 266 13.89 -4.90 -15.17
CA GLN A 266 13.53 -6.31 -15.28
C GLN A 266 14.80 -7.17 -15.30
N GLN A 267 14.89 -8.15 -14.42
CA GLN A 267 16.06 -9.02 -14.29
C GLN A 267 16.06 -10.16 -15.32
N GLU A 268 17.17 -10.90 -15.41
CA GLU A 268 17.37 -11.95 -16.43
C GLU A 268 16.32 -13.07 -16.37
N ASP A 269 15.87 -13.42 -15.16
CA ASP A 269 14.84 -14.43 -14.92
C ASP A 269 13.41 -13.96 -15.25
N GLY A 270 13.25 -12.71 -15.67
CA GLY A 270 11.97 -12.09 -16.03
C GLY A 270 11.24 -11.42 -14.87
N GLY A 271 11.72 -11.57 -13.64
CA GLY A 271 11.13 -10.94 -12.46
C GLY A 271 11.69 -9.55 -12.18
N TRP A 272 11.12 -8.94 -11.14
CA TRP A 272 11.64 -7.74 -10.48
C TRP A 272 11.93 -8.06 -9.02
N GLY A 273 12.96 -7.41 -8.50
CA GLY A 273 13.44 -7.56 -7.14
C GLY A 273 14.12 -6.29 -6.70
N GLU A 274 13.79 -5.80 -5.52
CA GLU A 274 14.39 -4.61 -4.93
C GLU A 274 14.70 -4.85 -3.46
N SER A 275 15.98 -4.69 -3.09
CA SER A 275 16.45 -4.89 -1.73
C SER A 275 15.96 -3.75 -0.82
N CYS A 276 15.74 -4.06 0.46
CA CYS A 276 15.54 -3.05 1.50
C CYS A 276 16.70 -2.04 1.57
N ALA A 277 17.90 -2.42 1.11
CA ALA A 277 19.04 -1.51 0.99
C ALA A 277 18.80 -0.33 0.03
N SER A 278 17.83 -0.44 -0.89
CA SER A 278 17.45 0.64 -1.83
C SER A 278 17.06 1.96 -1.14
N TYR A 279 16.70 1.94 0.13
CA TYR A 279 16.44 3.14 0.92
C TYR A 279 17.67 3.97 1.25
N MET A 280 18.84 3.33 1.31
CA MET A 280 20.09 3.95 1.75
C MET A 280 21.22 3.83 0.72
N GLU A 281 21.03 3.04 -0.34
CA GLU A 281 22.03 2.76 -1.35
C GLU A 281 21.46 2.86 -2.77
N ILE A 282 21.95 3.83 -3.54
CA ILE A 282 21.53 4.06 -4.93
C ILE A 282 21.74 2.82 -5.81
N ALA A 283 22.84 2.07 -5.60
CA ALA A 283 23.14 0.88 -6.38
C ALA A 283 22.12 -0.25 -6.18
N SER A 284 21.35 -0.21 -5.09
CA SER A 284 20.28 -1.16 -4.75
C SER A 284 18.90 -0.71 -5.24
N VAL A 285 18.76 0.49 -5.82
CA VAL A 285 17.48 0.99 -6.37
C VAL A 285 17.02 0.11 -7.54
N GLY A 286 15.80 -0.43 -7.42
CA GLY A 286 15.22 -1.38 -8.37
C GLY A 286 16.01 -2.70 -8.52
N ARG A 287 16.89 -3.05 -7.58
CA ARG A 287 17.76 -4.23 -7.64
C ARG A 287 17.77 -5.02 -6.34
N GLY A 288 17.77 -6.35 -6.45
CA GLY A 288 17.73 -7.28 -5.33
C GLY A 288 17.34 -8.67 -5.78
N THR A 289 17.16 -9.60 -4.84
CA THR A 289 16.55 -10.91 -5.14
C THR A 289 15.15 -10.69 -5.74
N THR A 290 14.84 -11.33 -6.87
CA THR A 290 13.50 -11.23 -7.47
C THR A 290 12.45 -11.85 -6.57
N THR A 291 11.31 -11.19 -6.45
CA THR A 291 10.21 -11.65 -5.58
C THR A 291 8.89 -11.71 -6.33
N PRO A 292 7.97 -12.62 -5.96
CA PRO A 292 6.63 -12.66 -6.52
C PRO A 292 5.86 -11.34 -6.37
N SER A 293 5.90 -10.69 -5.20
CA SER A 293 5.16 -9.45 -4.95
C SER A 293 5.70 -8.27 -5.76
N GLN A 294 7.01 -8.04 -5.78
CA GLN A 294 7.61 -6.94 -6.55
C GLN A 294 7.46 -7.16 -8.07
N THR A 295 7.58 -8.41 -8.53
CA THR A 295 7.28 -8.76 -9.93
C THR A 295 5.83 -8.43 -10.27
N ALA A 296 4.89 -8.78 -9.39
CA ALA A 296 3.49 -8.47 -9.59
C ALA A 296 3.21 -6.95 -9.63
N TRP A 297 3.83 -6.14 -8.76
CA TRP A 297 3.70 -4.68 -8.81
C TRP A 297 4.17 -4.09 -10.14
N ALA A 298 5.35 -4.50 -10.61
CA ALA A 298 5.87 -4.06 -11.90
C ALA A 298 4.95 -4.47 -13.06
N VAL A 299 4.46 -5.72 -13.06
CA VAL A 299 3.52 -6.22 -14.08
C VAL A 299 2.22 -5.41 -14.06
N MET A 300 1.62 -5.17 -12.90
CA MET A 300 0.39 -4.37 -12.79
C MET A 300 0.58 -2.95 -13.30
N GLY A 301 1.71 -2.30 -12.97
CA GLY A 301 2.03 -0.96 -13.46
C GLY A 301 2.17 -0.91 -14.98
N LEU A 302 2.90 -1.85 -15.58
CA LEU A 302 3.05 -1.93 -17.03
C LEU A 302 1.73 -2.28 -17.75
N VAL A 303 0.91 -3.15 -17.16
CA VAL A 303 -0.43 -3.48 -17.67
C VAL A 303 -1.34 -2.24 -17.65
N ALA A 304 -1.31 -1.44 -16.58
CA ALA A 304 -2.08 -0.21 -16.48
C ALA A 304 -1.66 0.84 -17.52
N ALA A 305 -0.36 0.97 -17.79
CA ALA A 305 0.15 1.86 -18.82
C ALA A 305 -0.17 1.41 -20.25
N ASN A 306 -0.33 0.10 -20.45
CA ASN A 306 -0.79 -0.53 -21.70
C ASN A 306 -0.03 -0.06 -22.96
N ARG A 307 1.30 -0.01 -22.87
CA ARG A 307 2.19 0.31 -23.99
C ARG A 307 2.53 -0.96 -24.75
N ALA A 308 2.24 -0.99 -26.06
CA ALA A 308 2.47 -2.18 -26.89
C ALA A 308 3.94 -2.66 -26.87
N GLN A 309 4.90 -1.74 -26.77
CA GLN A 309 6.31 -2.09 -26.68
C GLN A 309 6.71 -2.79 -25.38
N ASP A 310 5.90 -2.68 -24.31
CA ASP A 310 6.20 -3.27 -23.00
C ASP A 310 5.62 -4.69 -22.86
N TYR A 311 4.81 -5.15 -23.82
CA TYR A 311 4.19 -6.49 -23.80
C TYR A 311 5.20 -7.63 -23.63
N PRO A 312 6.40 -7.61 -24.27
CA PRO A 312 7.42 -8.62 -24.01
C PRO A 312 7.88 -8.66 -22.55
N ALA A 313 8.03 -7.50 -21.90
CA ALA A 313 8.41 -7.42 -20.49
C ALA A 313 7.30 -7.94 -19.58
N ILE A 314 6.04 -7.57 -19.85
CA ILE A 314 4.85 -8.08 -19.13
C ILE A 314 4.79 -9.60 -19.25
N ALA A 315 4.96 -10.16 -20.46
CA ALA A 315 4.91 -11.60 -20.69
C ALA A 315 6.04 -12.36 -19.97
N ARG A 316 7.24 -11.78 -19.88
CA ARG A 316 8.35 -12.33 -19.09
C ARG A 316 8.04 -12.32 -17.59
N GLY A 317 7.45 -11.25 -17.06
CA GLY A 317 7.01 -11.17 -15.67
C GLY A 317 5.91 -12.18 -15.34
N CYS A 318 4.92 -12.34 -16.22
CA CYS A 318 3.88 -13.35 -16.05
C CYS A 318 4.46 -14.77 -16.03
N ARG A 319 5.40 -15.06 -16.94
CA ARG A 319 6.10 -16.35 -16.98
C ARG A 319 6.92 -16.59 -15.72
N TYR A 320 7.64 -15.59 -15.21
CA TYR A 320 8.34 -15.68 -13.93
C TYR A 320 7.40 -16.13 -12.81
N LEU A 321 6.22 -15.53 -12.71
CA LEU A 321 5.22 -15.87 -11.69
C LEU A 321 4.70 -17.30 -11.90
N ILE A 322 4.32 -17.67 -13.14
CA ILE A 322 3.79 -19.01 -13.45
C ILE A 322 4.83 -20.10 -13.14
N GLU A 323 6.10 -19.90 -13.53
CA GLU A 323 7.16 -20.90 -13.34
C GLU A 323 7.57 -21.08 -11.87
N ARG A 324 7.31 -20.10 -11.01
CA ARG A 324 7.62 -20.14 -9.57
C ARG A 324 6.43 -20.52 -8.68
N GLN A 325 5.26 -20.69 -9.27
CA GLN A 325 4.11 -21.21 -8.56
C GLN A 325 4.39 -22.65 -8.10
N GLN A 326 4.14 -22.92 -6.82
CA GLN A 326 4.27 -24.23 -6.22
C GLN A 326 3.11 -25.15 -6.65
N PRO A 327 3.24 -26.48 -6.54
CA PRO A 327 2.18 -27.42 -6.91
C PRO A 327 0.84 -27.20 -6.16
N ASP A 328 0.88 -26.61 -4.97
CA ASP A 328 -0.31 -26.24 -4.19
C ASP A 328 -0.93 -24.89 -4.58
N GLY A 329 -0.37 -24.23 -5.60
CA GLY A 329 -0.80 -22.93 -6.09
C GLY A 329 -0.17 -21.73 -5.40
N SER A 330 0.64 -21.94 -4.35
CA SER A 330 1.28 -20.86 -3.59
C SER A 330 2.56 -20.36 -4.24
N TRP A 331 3.06 -19.20 -3.80
CA TRP A 331 4.43 -18.75 -4.06
C TRP A 331 5.24 -18.67 -2.78
N HIS A 332 6.56 -18.79 -2.91
CA HIS A 332 7.50 -18.54 -1.83
C HIS A 332 8.13 -17.15 -1.95
N GLU A 333 8.30 -16.48 -0.81
CA GLU A 333 8.98 -15.19 -0.70
C GLU A 333 9.61 -15.12 0.68
N ALA A 334 10.94 -15.07 0.75
CA ALA A 334 11.68 -14.95 2.00
C ALA A 334 12.04 -13.49 2.32
N GLU A 335 12.20 -12.67 1.27
CA GLU A 335 12.57 -11.26 1.35
C GLU A 335 11.47 -10.42 2.01
N PHE A 336 11.90 -9.30 2.58
CA PHE A 336 11.00 -8.28 3.10
C PHE A 336 10.64 -7.32 1.97
N THR A 337 9.34 -7.16 1.73
CA THR A 337 8.80 -6.28 0.68
C THR A 337 7.92 -5.17 1.25
N GLY A 338 7.66 -5.18 2.56
CA GLY A 338 7.00 -4.09 3.28
C GLY A 338 7.98 -3.19 4.03
N THR A 339 7.56 -1.96 4.33
CA THR A 339 8.36 -0.96 5.04
C THR A 339 7.52 -0.27 6.09
N GLY A 340 7.92 -0.33 7.36
CA GLY A 340 7.31 0.47 8.42
C GLY A 340 7.97 1.85 8.50
N PHE A 341 9.29 1.87 8.68
CA PHE A 341 10.09 3.10 8.63
C PHE A 341 11.22 2.93 7.63
N PRO A 342 11.44 3.86 6.69
CA PRO A 342 12.47 3.69 5.68
C PRO A 342 13.80 4.31 6.12
N GLY A 343 13.80 5.12 7.18
CA GLY A 343 14.98 5.45 7.96
C GLY A 343 15.65 6.77 7.61
N TYR A 344 14.95 7.72 7.00
CA TYR A 344 15.52 9.04 6.71
C TYR A 344 15.56 9.92 7.97
N GLY A 345 14.65 9.71 8.93
CA GLY A 345 14.67 10.34 10.27
C GLY A 345 14.49 11.86 10.28
N VAL A 346 14.32 12.50 9.12
CA VAL A 346 14.15 13.95 8.97
C VAL A 346 12.74 14.33 8.51
N GLY A 347 11.81 13.35 8.48
CA GLY A 347 10.41 13.57 8.11
C GLY A 347 10.20 13.94 6.65
N GLN A 348 11.13 13.55 5.76
CA GLN A 348 11.03 13.66 4.31
C GLN A 348 12.00 12.66 3.68
N THR A 349 11.70 12.23 2.46
CA THR A 349 12.59 11.36 1.67
C THR A 349 13.95 12.02 1.50
N ILE A 350 15.02 11.24 1.67
CA ILE A 350 16.38 11.71 1.45
C ILE A 350 16.79 11.47 -0.01
N LYS A 351 17.37 12.51 -0.62
CA LYS A 351 18.10 12.39 -1.88
C LYS A 351 19.46 11.76 -1.61
N LEU A 352 19.62 10.50 -2.02
CA LEU A 352 20.84 9.74 -1.75
C LEU A 352 22.07 10.28 -2.49
N ASP A 353 21.88 11.04 -3.56
CA ASP A 353 22.92 11.68 -4.35
C ASP A 353 23.30 13.09 -3.84
N ASP A 354 22.70 13.55 -2.74
CA ASP A 354 23.01 14.84 -2.15
C ASP A 354 24.43 14.83 -1.55
N PRO A 355 25.37 15.69 -2.03
CA PRO A 355 26.73 15.73 -1.53
C PRO A 355 26.83 16.13 -0.05
N MET A 356 25.75 16.69 0.52
CA MET A 356 25.64 17.06 1.93
C MET A 356 25.07 15.95 2.81
N LEU A 357 24.74 14.78 2.25
CA LEU A 357 24.06 13.69 2.95
C LEU A 357 24.80 13.24 4.22
N SER A 358 26.11 13.02 4.11
CA SER A 358 26.95 12.60 5.24
C SER A 358 26.98 13.64 6.38
N GLN A 359 26.88 14.94 6.05
CA GLN A 359 26.80 16.00 7.05
C GLN A 359 25.41 16.09 7.69
N ARG A 360 24.33 15.78 6.95
CA ARG A 360 22.97 15.78 7.48
C ARG A 360 22.70 14.58 8.38
N LEU A 361 23.28 13.42 8.07
CA LEU A 361 23.06 12.20 8.86
C LEU A 361 23.85 12.18 10.17
N SER A 362 24.88 13.02 10.33
CA SER A 362 25.77 13.14 11.53
C SER A 362 26.46 11.84 11.99
N GLN A 363 26.16 10.71 11.35
CA GLN A 363 26.70 9.36 11.46
C GLN A 363 26.59 8.70 10.06
N GLY A 364 27.32 7.62 9.79
CA GLY A 364 27.31 6.98 8.47
C GLY A 364 25.95 6.36 8.09
N ALA A 365 25.75 6.11 6.79
CA ALA A 365 24.49 5.58 6.23
C ALA A 365 24.21 4.12 6.64
N GLU A 366 25.19 3.46 7.25
CA GLU A 366 25.19 2.06 7.68
C GLU A 366 24.39 1.73 8.96
N LEU A 367 23.79 2.72 9.65
CA LEU A 367 23.03 2.50 10.90
C LEU A 367 21.50 2.53 10.71
N SER A 368 20.90 1.33 10.69
CA SER A 368 19.71 0.87 11.43
C SER A 368 18.50 1.78 11.68
N ARG A 369 18.21 2.81 10.88
CA ARG A 369 16.99 3.64 11.08
C ARG A 369 15.73 3.05 10.44
N ALA A 370 15.90 2.04 9.61
CA ALA A 370 14.82 1.45 8.84
C ALA A 370 14.21 0.25 9.59
N PHE A 371 12.88 0.19 9.61
CA PHE A 371 12.10 -0.91 10.17
C PHE A 371 11.32 -1.59 9.05
N MET A 372 11.80 -2.77 8.63
CA MET A 372 11.23 -3.50 7.49
C MET A 372 10.16 -4.48 7.95
N LEU A 373 9.15 -4.68 7.11
CA LEU A 373 8.02 -5.57 7.37
C LEU A 373 7.97 -6.68 6.33
N ARG A 374 7.50 -7.86 6.76
CA ARG A 374 7.15 -8.95 5.85
C ARG A 374 5.65 -9.20 5.91
N TYR A 375 4.95 -8.78 4.87
CA TYR A 375 3.54 -9.09 4.67
C TYR A 375 3.44 -10.49 4.07
N ASP A 376 3.11 -11.49 4.89
CA ASP A 376 3.17 -12.89 4.48
C ASP A 376 2.20 -13.25 3.33
N LEU A 377 1.14 -12.45 3.11
CA LEU A 377 0.14 -12.67 2.07
C LEU A 377 0.44 -11.97 0.74
N TYR A 378 1.40 -11.03 0.68
CA TYR A 378 1.75 -10.31 -0.55
C TYR A 378 2.17 -11.24 -1.68
N ARG A 379 3.00 -12.23 -1.35
CA ARG A 379 3.44 -13.28 -2.27
C ARG A 379 2.29 -14.12 -2.86
N GLN A 380 1.10 -14.10 -2.29
CA GLN A 380 -0.05 -14.83 -2.86
C GLN A 380 -0.97 -13.87 -3.62
N LEU A 381 -1.36 -12.76 -2.98
CA LEU A 381 -2.41 -11.89 -3.47
C LEU A 381 -1.98 -11.08 -4.69
N PHE A 382 -0.75 -10.53 -4.68
CA PHE A 382 -0.27 -9.73 -5.80
C PHE A 382 -0.02 -10.54 -7.07
N PRO A 383 0.59 -11.75 -7.04
CA PRO A 383 0.67 -12.59 -8.22
C PRO A 383 -0.68 -12.91 -8.85
N ILE A 384 -1.71 -13.21 -8.03
CA ILE A 384 -3.07 -13.45 -8.52
C ILE A 384 -3.61 -12.21 -9.23
N MET A 385 -3.52 -11.03 -8.62
CA MET A 385 -3.94 -9.76 -9.24
C MET A 385 -3.20 -9.50 -10.55
N ALA A 386 -1.87 -9.59 -10.55
CA ALA A 386 -1.03 -9.30 -11.71
C ALA A 386 -1.32 -10.23 -12.89
N LEU A 387 -1.38 -11.55 -12.65
CA LEU A 387 -1.67 -12.54 -13.70
C LEU A 387 -3.08 -12.34 -14.26
N SER A 388 -4.06 -12.06 -13.41
CA SER A 388 -5.45 -11.87 -13.85
C SER A 388 -5.62 -10.58 -14.65
N ARG A 389 -4.99 -9.48 -14.23
CA ARG A 389 -4.95 -8.22 -14.98
C ARG A 389 -4.24 -8.38 -16.33
N ALA A 390 -3.10 -9.07 -16.35
CA ALA A 390 -2.35 -9.32 -17.59
C ALA A 390 -3.12 -10.23 -18.56
N ALA A 391 -3.86 -11.22 -18.06
CA ALA A 391 -4.67 -12.13 -18.89
C ALA A 391 -5.80 -11.40 -19.64
N ARG A 392 -6.37 -10.34 -19.05
CA ARG A 392 -7.35 -9.48 -19.74
C ARG A 392 -6.72 -8.68 -20.88
N LEU A 393 -5.45 -8.28 -20.72
CA LEU A 393 -4.75 -7.49 -21.72
C LEU A 393 -4.20 -8.34 -22.88
N MET A 394 -3.67 -9.51 -22.56
CA MET A 394 -3.03 -10.43 -23.52
C MET A 394 -3.81 -11.75 -23.60
N PRO A 395 -5.00 -11.77 -24.22
CA PRO A 395 -5.79 -12.98 -24.32
C PRO A 395 -5.01 -14.06 -25.07
N VAL A 396 -4.91 -15.25 -24.46
CA VAL A 396 -4.23 -16.41 -25.05
C VAL A 396 -5.02 -16.87 -26.28
N GLY A 397 -4.55 -16.51 -27.47
CA GLY A 397 -5.02 -17.07 -28.75
C GLY A 397 -6.45 -16.71 -29.16
N GLY A 398 -6.60 -15.74 -30.07
CA GLY A 398 -7.57 -15.82 -31.17
C GLY A 398 -9.05 -15.50 -30.90
N ALA A 399 -9.49 -15.14 -29.70
CA ALA A 399 -10.84 -14.60 -29.52
C ALA A 399 -10.85 -13.09 -29.75
N LYS A 400 -10.86 -12.67 -31.02
CA LYS A 400 -11.43 -11.35 -31.36
C LYS A 400 -12.87 -11.37 -30.84
N GLN A 401 -13.19 -10.60 -29.80
CA GLN A 401 -14.57 -10.19 -29.57
C GLN A 401 -14.99 -9.32 -30.77
N GLN A 402 -15.54 -9.98 -31.78
CA GLN A 402 -16.35 -9.33 -32.79
C GLN A 402 -17.66 -8.89 -32.12
N GLY A 403 -17.76 -7.59 -31.89
CA GLY A 403 -19.00 -6.82 -32.00
C GLY A 403 -20.10 -7.03 -30.96
N THR A 404 -20.50 -5.94 -30.33
CA THR A 404 -21.85 -5.42 -30.56
C THR A 404 -21.80 -3.89 -30.55
N VAL A 405 -22.57 -3.32 -31.48
CA VAL A 405 -22.76 -1.89 -31.78
C VAL A 405 -23.32 -1.13 -30.60
#